data_AF-A0A523KIQ4-F1
#
_entry.id   AF-A0A523KIQ4-F1
#
_cell.length_a   1.000
_cell.length_b   1.000
_cell.length_c   1.000
_cell.angle_alpha   90.00
_cell.angle_beta   90.00
_cell.angle_gamma   90.00
#
_symmetry.space_group_name_H-M   'P 1'
#
loop_
_entity.id
_entity.type
_entity.pdbx_description
1 polymer ?
#
loop_
_entity_poly.entity_id
_entity_poly.type
_entity_poly.pdbx_seq_one_letter_code
_entity_poly.pdbx_strand_id
1 'polypeptide(L)'
;MWDLGDLSVEAEFDHEQDRIFMNTYFDGEPPAFDLGRMVLYKAMCDLLWTLWGVVQHANENPAEDFWAYAVNRLDRCRRLMATEEFSCHVEAVRRGVG
;
A
#
# COMPACT_ATOMS: atom_id res chain seq x y z
N MET A 1 -4.31 -2.31 10.38
CA MET A 1 -3.45 -1.57 9.44
C MET A 1 -3.81 -1.75 7.97
N TRP A 2 -4.59 -2.75 7.55
CA TRP A 2 -5.05 -2.87 6.16
C TRP A 2 -5.81 -1.61 5.72
N ASP A 3 -6.91 -1.26 6.40
CA ASP A 3 -7.76 -0.13 6.04
C ASP A 3 -6.99 1.20 5.91
N LEU A 4 -5.98 1.42 6.76
CA LEU A 4 -5.16 2.62 6.73
C LEU A 4 -4.19 2.63 5.55
N GLY A 5 -3.60 1.48 5.22
CA GLY A 5 -2.76 1.33 4.03
C GLY A 5 -3.58 1.47 2.74
N ASP A 6 -4.78 0.90 2.73
CA ASP A 6 -5.72 1.01 1.60
C ASP A 6 -6.12 2.49 1.38
N LEU A 7 -6.60 3.17 2.43
CA LEU A 7 -6.94 4.59 2.35
C LEU A 7 -5.76 5.44 1.86
N SER A 8 -4.56 5.19 2.35
CA SER A 8 -3.35 5.90 1.93
C SER A 8 -3.07 5.73 0.43
N VAL A 9 -3.24 4.52 -0.11
CA VAL A 9 -3.07 4.24 -1.55
C VAL A 9 -4.15 4.91 -2.38
N GLU A 10 -5.42 4.78 -1.98
CA GLU A 10 -6.56 5.30 -2.74
C GLU A 10 -6.65 6.83 -2.71
N ALA A 11 -6.21 7.46 -1.63
CA ALA A 11 -6.15 8.91 -1.50
C ALA A 11 -4.83 9.52 -2.00
N GLU A 12 -3.92 8.70 -2.56
CA GLU A 12 -2.62 9.11 -3.08
C GLU A 12 -1.76 9.88 -2.06
N PHE A 13 -1.75 9.42 -0.82
CA PHE A 13 -1.00 10.10 0.24
C PHE A 13 0.51 10.11 -0.02
N ASP A 14 1.11 11.29 0.20
CA ASP A 14 2.54 11.43 0.32
C ASP A 14 3.05 10.98 1.71
N HIS A 15 4.38 10.99 1.88
CA HIS A 15 5.01 10.57 3.13
C HIS A 15 4.60 11.43 4.34
N GLU A 16 4.35 12.72 4.16
CA GLU A 16 3.98 13.62 5.24
C GLU A 16 2.52 13.41 5.66
N GLN A 17 1.64 13.19 4.68
CA GLN A 17 0.25 12.83 4.93
C GLN A 17 0.14 11.49 5.65
N ASP A 18 0.91 10.48 5.23
CA ASP A 18 0.99 9.20 5.94
C ASP A 18 1.47 9.37 7.39
N ARG A 19 2.50 10.20 7.60
CA ARG A 19 3.03 10.50 8.93
C ARG A 19 1.97 11.18 9.81
N ILE A 20 1.31 12.23 9.31
CA ILE A 20 0.25 12.93 10.05
C ILE A 20 -0.91 11.98 10.37
N PHE A 21 -1.33 11.18 9.38
CA PHE A 21 -2.44 10.24 9.51
C PHE A 21 -2.16 9.18 10.57
N MET A 22 -0.99 8.55 10.52
CA MET A 22 -0.59 7.53 11.50
C MET A 22 -0.41 8.11 12.89
N ASN A 23 0.20 9.30 13.01
CA ASN A 23 0.32 9.97 14.31
C ASN A 23 -1.04 10.28 14.93
N THR A 24 -2.00 10.70 14.10
CA THR A 24 -3.36 11.01 14.56
C THR A 24 -4.10 9.75 14.98
N TYR A 25 -3.97 8.66 14.22
CA TYR A 25 -4.61 7.38 14.55
C TYR A 25 -4.12 6.77 15.87
N PHE A 26 -2.83 6.93 16.18
CA PHE A 26 -2.21 6.40 17.40
C PHE A 26 -2.18 7.40 18.58
N ASP A 27 -2.67 8.62 18.41
CA ASP A 27 -2.52 9.73 19.37
C ASP A 27 -1.05 9.96 19.80
N GLY A 28 -0.14 9.89 18.82
CA GLY A 28 1.30 9.96 19.03
C GLY A 28 2.10 9.13 18.02
N GLU A 29 3.41 9.00 18.24
CA GLU A 29 4.30 8.27 17.33
C GLU A 29 3.88 6.79 17.21
N PRO A 30 3.58 6.29 15.99
CA PRO A 30 3.11 4.92 15.82
C PRO A 30 4.25 3.92 16.11
N PRO A 31 3.97 2.75 16.70
CA PRO A 31 4.97 1.68 16.82
C PRO A 31 5.53 1.30 15.44
N ALA A 32 6.84 1.05 15.36
CA ALA A 32 7.51 0.69 14.11
C ALA A 32 6.88 -0.56 13.45
N PHE A 33 6.38 -1.50 14.26
CA PHE A 33 5.63 -2.67 13.79
C PHE A 33 4.36 -2.28 13.03
N ASP A 34 3.54 -1.38 13.58
CA ASP A 34 2.28 -0.97 12.96
C ASP A 34 2.48 -0.05 11.76
N LEU A 35 3.46 0.85 11.82
CA LEU A 35 3.87 1.65 10.66
C LEU A 35 4.36 0.73 9.52
N GLY A 36 5.21 -0.25 9.83
CA GLY A 36 5.66 -1.23 8.85
C GLY A 36 4.51 -2.02 8.25
N ARG A 37 3.55 -2.46 9.06
CA ARG A 37 2.35 -3.15 8.56
C ARG A 37 1.53 -2.27 7.63
N MET A 38 1.34 -0.99 7.95
CA MET A 38 0.62 -0.05 7.09
C MET A 38 1.28 0.03 5.71
N VAL A 39 2.59 0.24 5.65
CA VAL A 39 3.36 0.34 4.40
C VAL A 39 3.33 -0.98 3.61
N LEU A 40 3.47 -2.13 4.28
CA LEU A 40 3.34 -3.44 3.63
C LEU A 40 1.95 -3.63 3.03
N TYR A 41 0.89 -3.21 3.74
CA TYR A 41 -0.46 -3.29 3.21
C TYR A 41 -0.74 -2.31 2.07
N LYS A 42 -0.05 -1.16 1.96
CA LYS A 42 -0.10 -0.32 0.75
C LYS A 42 0.34 -1.13 -0.48
N ALA A 43 1.50 -1.80 -0.38
CA ALA A 43 2.01 -2.63 -1.48
C ALA A 43 1.09 -3.82 -1.80
N MET A 44 0.55 -4.48 -0.77
CA MET A 44 -0.38 -5.61 -0.96
C MET A 44 -1.74 -5.15 -1.53
N CYS A 45 -2.21 -3.96 -1.18
CA CYS A 45 -3.44 -3.39 -1.75
C CYS A 45 -3.28 -3.15 -3.26
N ASP A 46 -2.20 -2.48 -3.69
CA ASP A 46 -1.94 -2.30 -5.11
C ASP A 46 -1.76 -3.63 -5.84
N LEU A 47 -1.10 -4.62 -5.23
CA LEU A 47 -0.96 -5.95 -5.83
C LEU A 47 -2.31 -6.67 -5.97
N LEU A 48 -3.16 -6.62 -4.94
CA LEU A 48 -4.51 -7.19 -4.98
C LEU A 48 -5.33 -6.58 -6.12
N TRP A 49 -5.37 -5.25 -6.19
CA TRP A 49 -6.13 -4.56 -7.23
C TRP A 49 -5.52 -4.71 -8.62
N THR A 50 -4.20 -4.85 -8.73
CA THR A 50 -3.54 -5.25 -9.98
C THR A 50 -4.10 -6.58 -10.49
N LEU A 51 -4.11 -7.61 -9.64
CA LEU A 51 -4.60 -8.94 -10.01
C LEU A 51 -6.09 -8.91 -10.37
N TRP A 52 -6.89 -8.16 -9.60
CA TRP A 52 -8.30 -7.94 -9.91
C TRP A 52 -8.48 -7.27 -11.28
N GLY A 53 -7.71 -6.22 -11.58
CA GLY A 53 -7.75 -5.52 -12.87
C GLY A 53 -7.39 -6.43 -14.04
N VAL A 54 -6.38 -7.29 -13.89
CA VAL A 54 -6.04 -8.31 -14.90
C VAL A 54 -7.20 -9.26 -15.15
N VAL A 55 -7.90 -9.71 -14.09
CA VAL A 55 -9.11 -10.55 -14.23
C VAL A 55 -10.23 -9.80 -14.97
N GLN A 56 -10.46 -8.52 -14.66
CA GLN A 56 -11.47 -7.71 -15.37
C GLN A 56 -11.14 -7.54 -16.85
N HIS A 57 -9.87 -7.28 -17.17
CA HIS A 57 -9.39 -7.17 -18.55
C HIS A 57 -9.57 -8.49 -19.31
N ALA A 58 -9.19 -9.62 -18.71
CA ALA A 58 -9.34 -10.94 -19.32
C ALA A 58 -10.80 -11.34 -19.55
N ASN A 59 -11.72 -10.82 -18.73
CA ASN A 59 -13.16 -11.01 -18.89
C ASN A 59 -13.82 -10.00 -19.85
N GLU A 60 -13.04 -9.17 -20.55
CA GLU A 60 -13.53 -8.16 -21.49
C GLU A 60 -14.54 -7.19 -20.86
N ASN A 61 -14.39 -6.87 -19.56
CA ASN A 61 -15.29 -5.94 -18.87
C ASN A 61 -15.17 -4.53 -19.49
N PRO A 62 -16.26 -3.94 -20.03
CA PRO A 62 -16.20 -2.68 -20.75
C PRO A 62 -16.30 -1.44 -19.85
N ALA A 63 -16.40 -1.60 -18.53
CA ALA A 63 -16.64 -0.49 -17.61
C ALA A 63 -15.49 0.54 -17.57
N GLU A 64 -14.25 0.10 -17.81
CA GLU A 64 -13.04 0.91 -17.73
C GLU A 64 -11.90 0.28 -18.56
N ASP A 65 -10.82 1.01 -18.80
CA ASP A 65 -9.55 0.43 -19.27
C ASP A 65 -8.83 -0.30 -18.13
N PHE A 66 -9.22 -1.56 -17.93
CA PHE A 66 -8.65 -2.40 -16.88
C PHE A 66 -7.18 -2.78 -17.10
N TRP A 67 -6.67 -2.71 -18.33
CA TRP A 67 -5.26 -2.94 -18.58
C TRP A 67 -4.42 -1.77 -18.06
N ALA A 68 -4.80 -0.54 -18.42
CA ALA A 68 -4.15 0.65 -17.91
C ALA A 68 -4.24 0.73 -16.38
N TYR A 69 -5.42 0.43 -15.81
CA TYR A 69 -5.64 0.34 -14.36
C TYR A 69 -4.64 -0.62 -13.69
N ALA A 70 -4.54 -1.85 -14.19
CA ALA A 70 -3.68 -2.88 -13.58
C ALA A 70 -2.19 -2.52 -13.68
N VAL A 71 -1.74 -2.01 -14.84
CA VAL A 71 -0.34 -1.61 -15.04
C VAL A 71 0.04 -0.45 -14.12
N ASN A 72 -0.81 0.57 -14.00
CA ASN A 72 -0.53 1.72 -13.14
C ASN A 72 -0.36 1.32 -11.67
N ARG A 73 -1.23 0.43 -11.16
CA ARG A 73 -1.12 -0.09 -9.80
C ARG A 73 0.10 -0.97 -9.60
N LEU A 74 0.42 -1.83 -10.57
CA LEU A 74 1.61 -2.67 -10.50
C LEU A 74 2.89 -1.83 -10.44
N ASP A 75 2.97 -0.77 -11.25
CA ASP A 75 4.12 0.11 -11.27
C ASP A 75 4.26 0.90 -9.96
N ARG A 76 3.14 1.33 -9.35
CA ARG A 76 3.16 1.97 -8.03
C ARG A 76 3.61 0.99 -6.93
N CYS A 77 3.08 -0.23 -6.94
CA CYS A 77 3.50 -1.30 -6.05
C CYS A 77 5.01 -1.57 -6.16
N ARG A 78 5.52 -1.72 -7.38
CA ARG A 78 6.94 -1.94 -7.66
C ARG A 78 7.81 -0.79 -7.18
N ARG A 79 7.40 0.46 -7.43
CA ARG A 79 8.14 1.64 -6.95
C ARG A 79 8.26 1.65 -5.44
N LEU A 80 7.16 1.38 -4.72
CA LEU A 80 7.18 1.29 -3.26
C LEU A 80 8.06 0.14 -2.76
N MET A 81 7.93 -1.04 -3.35
CA MET A 81 8.73 -2.21 -2.95
C MET A 81 10.22 -2.09 -3.25
N ALA A 82 10.59 -1.20 -4.19
CA ALA A 82 11.98 -0.96 -4.58
C ALA A 82 12.71 0.05 -3.69
N THR A 83 12.02 0.74 -2.78
CA THR A 83 12.70 1.71 -1.89
C THR A 83 13.47 1.01 -0.78
N GLU A 84 14.52 1.67 -0.29
CA GLU A 84 15.29 1.16 0.85
C GLU A 84 14.45 1.11 2.13
N GLU A 85 13.55 2.09 2.33
CA GLU A 85 12.67 2.13 3.51
C GLU A 85 11.72 0.92 3.56
N PHE A 86 11.28 0.41 2.40
CA PHE A 86 10.40 -0.76 2.37
C PHE A 86 11.05 -1.98 3.03
N SER A 87 12.35 -2.19 2.81
CA SER A 87 13.10 -3.28 3.47
C SER A 87 13.16 -3.08 4.99
N CYS A 88 13.34 -1.84 5.46
CA CYS A 88 13.28 -1.51 6.89
C CYS A 88 11.91 -1.83 7.49
N HIS A 89 10.82 -1.52 6.78
CA HIS A 89 9.46 -1.85 7.22
C HIS A 89 9.21 -3.36 7.27
N VAL A 90 9.71 -4.12 6.29
CA VAL A 90 9.62 -5.60 6.31
C VAL A 90 10.33 -6.16 7.56
N GLU A 91 11.53 -5.68 7.87
CA GLU A 91 12.26 -6.13 9.05
C GLU A 91 11.58 -5.72 10.36
N ALA A 92 11.01 -4.50 10.43
CA ALA A 92 10.23 -4.06 11.58
C ALA A 92 9.02 -4.97 11.84
N VAL A 93 8.29 -5.35 10.79
CA VAL A 93 7.17 -6.30 10.90
C VAL A 93 7.65 -7.70 11.29
N ARG A 94 8.76 -8.17 10.72
CA ARG A 94 9.34 -9.48 11.04
C ARG A 94 9.76 -9.59 12.51
N ARG A 95 10.31 -8.51 13.09
CA ARG A 95 10.69 -8.48 14.51
C ARG A 95 9.49 -8.59 15.46
N GLY A 96 8.29 -8.22 15.00
CA GLY A 96 7.06 -8.28 15.79
C GLY A 96 6.88 -7.08 16.71
N VAL A 97 5.90 -7.20 17.61
CA VAL A 97 5.66 -6.19 18.65
C VAL A 97 6.76 -6.32 19.71
N GLY A 98 7.54 -5.25 19.90
CA GLY A 98 8.54 -5.15 20.97
C GLY A 98 7.93 -4.87 22.33
#